data_AF-A0A376Y775-F1
#
_entry.id   AF-A0A376Y775-F1
#
_cell.length_a   1.000
_cell.length_b   1.000
_cell.length_c   1.000
_cell.angle_alpha   90.00
_cell.angle_beta   90.00
_cell.angle_gamma   90.00
#
_symmetry.space_group_name_H-M   'P 1'
#
loop_
_entity.id
_entity.type
_entity.pdbx_description
1 polymer ?
#
loop_
_entity_poly.entity_id
_entity_poly.type
_entity_poly.pdbx_seq_one_letter_code
_entity_poly.pdbx_strand_id
1 'polypeptide(L)'
;MAENYPEIRWDKQHIDILCARFVMQPERFDVVVASNLFGDILSDLGPACTGTIGIAPSANLNPERTFPSLFEPVHGSAPDIYGKNIANPIATIWAGAMMLDFLGNGDERFQQAHNGILAAIEEVIAHGPKTPDMKGNATTPQVADAICKNYFALRFKPVYLNRVTDAVFLFVLCSK
;
A
#
# COMPACT_ATOMS: atom_id res chain seq x y z
N MET A 1 8.89 26.78 -0.34
CA MET A 1 9.09 25.33 -0.52
C MET A 1 9.11 24.97 -2.00
N ALA A 2 8.06 25.21 -2.79
CA ALA A 2 8.05 24.85 -4.22
C ALA A 2 9.20 25.49 -5.03
N GLU A 3 9.58 26.74 -4.72
CA GLU A 3 10.72 27.43 -5.35
C GLU A 3 12.06 26.71 -5.17
N ASN A 4 12.19 25.84 -4.15
CA ASN A 4 13.40 25.07 -3.88
C ASN A 4 13.51 23.81 -4.75
N TYR A 5 12.46 23.45 -5.50
CA TYR A 5 12.36 22.23 -6.32
C TYR A 5 11.79 22.56 -7.72
N PRO A 6 12.48 23.38 -8.53
CA PRO A 6 11.96 23.89 -9.82
C PRO A 6 11.71 22.80 -10.87
N GLU A 7 12.32 21.63 -10.73
CA GLU A 7 12.14 20.45 -11.57
C GLU A 7 10.82 19.70 -11.28
N ILE A 8 10.23 19.88 -10.10
CA ILE A 8 8.99 19.22 -9.69
C ILE A 8 7.80 20.07 -10.09
N ARG A 9 6.99 19.54 -11.02
CA ARG A 9 5.71 20.16 -11.39
C ARG A 9 4.72 19.98 -10.24
N TRP A 10 3.98 21.04 -9.92
CA TRP A 10 2.94 21.00 -8.91
C TRP A 10 1.72 21.82 -9.34
N ASP A 11 0.54 21.40 -8.91
CA ASP A 11 -0.70 22.16 -8.96
C ASP A 11 -1.43 22.07 -7.61
N LYS A 12 -2.51 22.85 -7.47
CA LYS A 12 -3.39 22.80 -6.30
C LYS A 12 -4.83 22.67 -6.75
N GLN A 13 -5.60 21.85 -6.04
CA GLN A 13 -6.98 21.55 -6.38
C GLN A 13 -7.84 21.69 -5.12
N HIS A 14 -9.07 22.18 -5.29
CA HIS A 14 -10.05 22.12 -4.22
C HIS A 14 -10.43 20.66 -3.97
N ILE A 15 -10.74 20.32 -2.72
CA ILE A 15 -10.93 18.92 -2.29
C ILE A 15 -12.08 18.23 -3.04
N ASP A 16 -13.14 18.96 -3.37
CA ASP A 16 -14.30 18.48 -4.11
C ASP A 16 -13.92 18.02 -5.53
N ILE A 17 -13.24 18.86 -6.30
CA ILE A 17 -12.82 18.53 -7.65
C ILE A 17 -11.67 17.52 -7.66
N LEU A 18 -10.83 17.50 -6.62
CA LEU A 18 -9.79 16.50 -6.44
C LEU A 18 -10.40 15.11 -6.26
N CYS A 19 -11.41 14.96 -5.39
CA CYS A 19 -12.16 13.70 -5.23
C CYS A 19 -12.82 13.26 -6.54
N ALA A 20 -13.42 14.19 -7.29
CA ALA A 20 -14.02 13.87 -8.59
C ALA A 20 -12.95 13.38 -9.60
N ARG A 21 -11.76 13.98 -9.59
CA ARG A 21 -10.65 13.58 -10.48
C ARG A 21 -10.01 12.26 -10.09
N PHE A 22 -10.00 11.88 -8.80
CA PHE A 22 -9.59 10.53 -8.39
C PHE A 22 -10.41 9.45 -9.08
N VAL A 23 -11.70 9.70 -9.29
CA VAL A 23 -12.59 8.75 -9.97
C VAL A 23 -12.45 8.85 -11.49
N MET A 24 -12.41 10.07 -12.04
CA MET A 24 -12.49 10.28 -13.49
C MET A 24 -11.15 10.24 -14.22
N GLN A 25 -10.05 10.60 -13.55
CA GLN A 25 -8.71 10.81 -14.12
C GLN A 25 -7.59 10.40 -13.12
N PRO A 26 -7.64 9.20 -12.52
CA PRO A 26 -6.68 8.77 -11.50
C PRO A 26 -5.22 8.77 -11.99
N GLU A 27 -4.99 8.52 -13.27
CA GLU A 27 -3.67 8.44 -13.91
C GLU A 27 -2.89 9.75 -13.92
N ARG A 28 -3.54 10.86 -13.57
CA ARG A 28 -2.92 12.19 -13.48
C ARG A 28 -2.11 12.39 -12.20
N PHE A 29 -2.31 11.55 -11.19
CA PHE A 29 -1.74 11.73 -9.87
C PHE A 29 -0.54 10.81 -9.67
N ASP A 30 0.50 11.37 -9.05
CA ASP A 30 1.71 10.65 -8.64
C ASP A 30 1.85 10.79 -7.11
N VAL A 31 2.12 12.01 -6.64
CA VAL A 31 2.16 12.34 -5.20
C VAL A 31 1.06 13.34 -4.86
N VAL A 32 0.26 13.06 -3.83
CA VAL A 32 -0.78 13.96 -3.33
C VAL A 32 -0.51 14.31 -1.87
N VAL A 33 -0.25 15.60 -1.61
CA VAL A 33 -0.06 16.14 -0.27
C VAL A 33 -1.36 16.81 0.18
N ALA A 34 -1.83 16.43 1.37
CA ALA A 34 -3.10 16.89 1.92
C ALA A 34 -2.96 17.19 3.42
N SER A 35 -3.88 17.98 3.97
CA SER A 35 -4.04 18.10 5.42
C SER A 35 -4.60 16.81 6.01
N ASN A 36 -4.51 16.61 7.32
CA ASN A 36 -4.93 15.37 8.00
C ASN A 36 -6.33 14.87 7.54
N LEU A 37 -7.37 15.71 7.66
CA LEU A 37 -8.73 15.33 7.23
C LEU A 37 -8.85 15.02 5.73
N PHE A 38 -8.18 15.79 4.88
CA PHE A 38 -8.25 15.55 3.43
C PHE A 38 -7.43 14.32 3.03
N GLY A 39 -6.32 14.07 3.72
CA GLY A 39 -5.52 12.87 3.57
C GLY A 39 -6.33 11.63 3.90
N ASP A 40 -7.02 11.63 5.04
CA ASP A 40 -7.91 10.55 5.50
C ASP A 40 -8.98 10.19 4.44
N ILE A 41 -9.67 11.20 3.91
CA ILE A 41 -10.70 11.03 2.87
C ILE A 41 -10.07 10.46 1.57
N LEU A 42 -8.94 11.02 1.13
CA LEU A 42 -8.32 10.64 -0.14
C LEU A 42 -7.65 9.27 -0.06
N SER A 43 -7.11 8.87 1.10
CA SER A 43 -6.50 7.56 1.32
C SER A 43 -7.51 6.43 1.36
N ASP A 44 -8.78 6.70 1.66
CA ASP A 44 -9.87 5.73 1.48
C ASP A 44 -10.41 5.73 0.06
N LEU A 45 -10.57 6.93 -0.53
CA LEU A 45 -11.11 7.08 -1.89
C LEU A 45 -10.23 6.44 -2.96
N GLY A 46 -8.91 6.62 -2.89
CA GLY A 46 -7.97 6.07 -3.86
C GLY A 46 -8.08 4.55 -4.00
N PRO A 47 -7.88 3.77 -2.91
CA PRO A 47 -8.07 2.33 -2.90
C PRO A 47 -9.48 1.87 -3.27
N ALA A 48 -10.51 2.63 -2.89
CA ALA A 48 -11.88 2.33 -3.33
C ALA A 48 -12.04 2.42 -4.86
N CYS A 49 -11.36 3.38 -5.52
CA CYS A 49 -11.35 3.48 -6.98
C CYS A 49 -10.61 2.31 -7.66
N THR A 50 -9.61 1.71 -6.99
CA THR A 50 -8.86 0.57 -7.53
C THR A 50 -9.49 -0.79 -7.19
N GLY A 51 -10.55 -0.80 -6.37
CA GLY A 51 -11.46 -1.92 -6.19
C GLY A 51 -11.63 -2.40 -4.75
N THR A 52 -10.70 -2.07 -3.84
CA THR A 52 -10.84 -2.41 -2.41
C THR A 52 -9.92 -1.57 -1.53
N ILE A 53 -10.42 -1.18 -0.36
CA ILE A 53 -9.60 -0.58 0.71
C ILE A 53 -8.72 -1.61 1.43
N GLY A 54 -9.03 -2.91 1.31
CA GLY A 54 -8.41 -4.00 2.06
C GLY A 54 -6.95 -4.29 1.73
N ILE A 55 -6.40 -3.64 0.70
CA ILE A 55 -4.99 -3.81 0.28
C ILE A 55 -4.13 -2.59 0.59
N ALA A 56 -4.70 -1.48 1.07
CA ALA A 56 -3.99 -0.21 1.23
C ALA A 56 -3.17 -0.16 2.54
N PRO A 57 -1.83 -0.14 2.47
CA PRO A 57 -0.98 0.04 3.64
C PRO A 57 -0.79 1.53 3.97
N SER A 58 -0.29 1.83 5.16
CA SER A 58 0.13 3.17 5.54
C SER A 58 1.36 3.17 6.45
N ALA A 59 2.07 4.30 6.48
CA ALA A 59 3.19 4.54 7.39
C ALA A 59 3.12 5.95 7.97
N ASN A 60 3.04 6.01 9.30
CA ASN A 60 3.17 7.21 10.10
C ASN A 60 4.64 7.35 10.50
N LEU A 61 5.39 8.08 9.69
CA LEU A 61 6.84 8.20 9.85
C LEU A 61 7.20 9.34 10.81
N ASN A 62 8.17 9.06 11.69
CA ASN A 62 9.01 10.09 12.29
C ASN A 62 10.34 10.12 11.52
N PRO A 63 10.51 11.03 10.54
CA PRO A 63 11.65 11.00 9.61
C PRO A 63 13.01 11.15 10.32
N GLU A 64 13.05 11.89 11.42
CA GLU A 64 14.25 12.11 12.23
C GLU A 64 14.65 10.89 13.06
N ARG A 65 13.77 9.87 13.17
CA ARG A 65 13.98 8.62 13.92
C ARG A 65 14.32 8.83 15.40
N THR A 66 13.89 9.95 15.97
CA THR A 66 14.00 10.20 17.42
C THR A 66 12.93 9.44 18.20
N PHE A 67 11.82 9.08 17.52
CA PHE A 67 10.76 8.22 18.01
C PHE A 67 10.50 7.07 17.02
N PRO A 68 9.94 5.93 17.48
CA PRO A 68 9.53 4.87 16.57
C PRO A 68 8.44 5.36 15.61
N SER A 69 8.55 4.96 14.35
CA SER A 69 7.48 5.14 13.36
C SER A 69 6.44 4.02 13.49
N LEU A 70 5.22 4.25 12.99
CA LEU A 70 4.12 3.29 13.06
C LEU A 70 3.66 2.89 11.65
N PHE A 71 3.51 1.58 11.43
CA PHE A 71 3.08 1.02 10.15
C PHE A 71 1.78 0.24 10.39
N GLU A 72 0.74 0.59 9.67
CA GLU A 72 -0.62 0.05 9.87
C GLU A 72 -1.39 -0.01 8.54
N PRO A 73 -2.39 -0.89 8.39
CA PRO A 73 -3.34 -0.77 7.28
C PRO A 73 -4.10 0.56 7.34
N VAL A 74 -4.54 1.08 6.20
CA VAL A 74 -5.43 2.26 6.17
C VAL A 74 -6.77 1.94 6.83
N HIS A 75 -7.32 0.76 6.54
CA HIS A 75 -8.63 0.37 7.04
C HIS A 75 -8.67 0.21 8.57
N GLY A 76 -9.85 0.44 9.15
CA GLY A 76 -10.10 0.26 10.58
C GLY A 76 -10.32 -1.20 11.01
N SER A 77 -11.01 -1.38 12.14
CA SER A 77 -11.25 -2.68 12.79
C SER A 77 -12.28 -3.58 12.11
N ALA A 78 -13.06 -3.05 11.16
CA ALA A 78 -14.13 -3.73 10.42
C ALA A 78 -14.99 -4.69 11.30
N PRO A 79 -15.73 -4.16 12.31
CA PRO A 79 -16.46 -4.99 13.27
C PRO A 79 -17.54 -5.89 12.65
N ASP A 80 -18.09 -5.47 11.52
CA ASP A 80 -19.10 -6.19 10.74
C ASP A 80 -18.58 -7.52 10.14
N ILE A 81 -17.27 -7.66 9.95
CA ILE A 81 -16.62 -8.88 9.46
C ILE A 81 -15.72 -9.58 10.49
N TYR A 82 -15.58 -9.02 11.69
CA TYR A 82 -14.80 -9.63 12.76
C TYR A 82 -15.27 -11.06 13.07
N GLY A 83 -14.31 -11.96 13.28
CA GLY A 83 -14.56 -13.38 13.56
C GLY A 83 -14.99 -14.23 12.36
N LYS A 84 -15.24 -13.63 11.19
CA LYS A 84 -15.64 -14.36 9.97
C LYS A 84 -14.47 -14.89 9.15
N ASN A 85 -13.23 -14.47 9.45
CA ASN A 85 -12.02 -14.81 8.69
C ASN A 85 -12.13 -14.47 7.19
N ILE A 86 -12.72 -13.32 6.86
CA ILE A 86 -12.85 -12.84 5.47
C ILE A 86 -12.18 -11.48 5.25
N ALA A 87 -11.52 -10.91 6.26
CA ALA A 87 -10.74 -9.68 6.11
C ALA A 87 -9.54 -9.91 5.19
N ASN A 88 -9.25 -8.96 4.31
CA ASN A 88 -8.10 -9.03 3.43
C ASN A 88 -6.81 -8.75 4.22
N PRO A 89 -5.85 -9.71 4.30
CA PRO A 89 -4.64 -9.51 5.11
C PRO A 89 -3.57 -8.65 4.42
N ILE A 90 -3.75 -8.31 3.13
CA ILE A 90 -2.69 -7.72 2.30
C ILE A 90 -2.23 -6.37 2.84
N ALA A 91 -3.15 -5.46 3.22
CA ALA A 91 -2.79 -4.14 3.75
C ALA A 91 -1.83 -4.24 4.96
N THR A 92 -2.12 -5.13 5.91
CA THR A 92 -1.28 -5.37 7.09
C THR A 92 0.07 -5.98 6.73
N ILE A 93 0.10 -6.97 5.84
CA ILE A 93 1.35 -7.60 5.40
C ILE A 93 2.24 -6.58 4.70
N TRP A 94 1.67 -5.75 3.84
CA TRP A 94 2.40 -4.73 3.12
C TRP A 94 2.88 -3.59 4.03
N ALA A 95 2.09 -3.17 5.01
CA ALA A 95 2.58 -2.26 6.06
C ALA A 95 3.81 -2.84 6.78
N GLY A 96 3.82 -4.15 7.04
CA GLY A 96 5.01 -4.85 7.56
C GLY A 96 6.21 -4.83 6.60
N ALA A 97 6.00 -4.94 5.29
CA ALA A 97 7.07 -4.79 4.30
C ALA A 97 7.65 -3.38 4.31
N MET A 98 6.81 -2.34 4.34
CA MET A 98 7.23 -0.93 4.43
C MET A 98 8.05 -0.67 5.71
N MET A 99 7.67 -1.31 6.82
CA MET A 99 8.42 -1.27 8.06
C MET A 99 9.84 -1.84 7.89
N LEU A 100 9.99 -2.98 7.21
CA LEU A 100 11.31 -3.58 6.96
C LEU A 100 12.19 -2.64 6.13
N ASP A 101 11.65 -2.06 5.06
CA ASP A 101 12.37 -1.10 4.23
C ASP A 101 12.86 0.11 5.06
N PHE A 102 11.96 0.69 5.86
CA PHE A 102 12.29 1.79 6.74
C PHE A 102 13.34 1.43 7.81
N LEU A 103 13.23 0.26 8.45
CA LEU A 103 14.19 -0.20 9.47
C LEU A 103 15.55 -0.55 8.88
N GLY A 104 15.58 -1.03 7.64
CA GLY A 104 16.81 -1.43 6.95
C GLY A 104 17.79 -0.29 6.73
N ASN A 105 17.30 0.93 6.50
CA ASN A 105 18.12 2.13 6.34
C ASN A 105 19.31 1.94 5.37
N GLY A 106 19.04 1.30 4.23
CA GLY A 106 20.04 0.99 3.20
C GLY A 106 20.67 -0.42 3.29
N ASP A 107 20.31 -1.24 4.29
CA ASP A 107 20.72 -2.65 4.35
C ASP A 107 19.98 -3.47 3.29
N GLU A 108 20.74 -4.06 2.36
CA GLU A 108 20.22 -4.85 1.24
C GLU A 108 19.33 -6.01 1.68
N ARG A 109 19.54 -6.60 2.85
CA ARG A 109 18.74 -7.74 3.33
C ARG A 109 17.30 -7.33 3.61
N PHE A 110 17.11 -6.13 4.15
CA PHE A 110 15.79 -5.58 4.43
C PHE A 110 15.09 -5.17 3.14
N GLN A 111 15.82 -4.54 2.20
CA GLN A 111 15.30 -4.22 0.88
C GLN A 111 14.86 -5.48 0.12
N GLN A 112 15.66 -6.55 0.16
CA GLN A 112 15.32 -7.84 -0.43
C GLN A 112 14.07 -8.45 0.21
N ALA A 113 13.92 -8.34 1.53
CA ALA A 113 12.74 -8.81 2.23
C ALA A 113 11.49 -8.03 1.82
N HIS A 114 11.55 -6.69 1.79
CA HIS A 114 10.47 -5.83 1.29
C HIS A 114 10.05 -6.22 -0.13
N ASN A 115 11.01 -6.28 -1.05
CA ASN A 115 10.76 -6.58 -2.45
C ASN A 115 10.19 -7.99 -2.64
N GLY A 116 10.69 -8.97 -1.87
CA GLY A 116 10.19 -10.33 -1.90
C GLY A 116 8.74 -10.43 -1.41
N ILE A 117 8.38 -9.69 -0.35
CA ILE A 117 6.99 -9.67 0.16
C ILE A 117 6.05 -9.06 -0.89
N LEU A 118 6.44 -7.96 -1.53
CA LEU A 118 5.64 -7.31 -2.58
C LEU A 118 5.46 -8.21 -3.79
N ALA A 119 6.53 -8.84 -4.26
CA ALA A 119 6.45 -9.81 -5.35
C ALA A 119 5.51 -10.99 -5.01
N ALA A 120 5.51 -11.45 -3.75
CA ALA A 120 4.60 -12.49 -3.30
C ALA A 120 3.13 -12.03 -3.23
N ILE A 121 2.89 -10.77 -2.81
CA ILE A 121 1.56 -10.14 -2.83
C ILE A 121 1.06 -10.03 -4.28
N GLU A 122 1.89 -9.50 -5.19
CA GLU A 122 1.57 -9.36 -6.61
C GLU A 122 1.20 -10.70 -7.24
N GLU A 123 1.99 -11.74 -6.99
CA GLU A 123 1.73 -13.09 -7.50
C GLU A 123 0.40 -13.66 -6.97
N VAL A 124 0.10 -13.45 -5.69
CA VAL A 124 -1.16 -13.92 -5.09
C VAL A 124 -2.36 -13.12 -5.61
N ILE A 125 -2.22 -11.81 -5.81
CA ILE A 125 -3.26 -10.99 -6.44
C ILE A 125 -3.50 -11.46 -7.88
N ALA A 126 -2.45 -11.70 -8.66
CA ALA A 126 -2.56 -12.12 -10.05
C ALA A 126 -3.15 -13.52 -10.20
N HIS A 127 -2.59 -14.51 -9.49
CA HIS A 127 -2.83 -15.94 -9.76
C HIS A 127 -3.35 -16.73 -8.55
N GLY A 128 -3.30 -16.13 -7.36
CA GLY A 128 -3.63 -16.80 -6.10
C GLY A 128 -5.08 -16.63 -5.63
N PRO A 129 -5.38 -17.18 -4.43
CA PRO A 129 -6.67 -17.03 -3.77
C PRO A 129 -6.93 -15.57 -3.39
N LYS A 130 -8.19 -15.14 -3.47
CA LYS A 130 -8.65 -13.78 -3.18
C LYS A 130 -9.74 -13.79 -2.11
N THR A 131 -9.72 -12.83 -1.20
CA THR A 131 -10.80 -12.59 -0.23
C THR A 131 -12.05 -12.01 -0.91
N PRO A 132 -13.21 -11.99 -0.22
CA PRO A 132 -14.48 -11.53 -0.81
C PRO A 132 -14.49 -10.08 -1.32
N ASP A 133 -13.73 -9.18 -0.69
CA ASP A 133 -13.57 -7.78 -1.14
C ASP A 133 -12.95 -7.69 -2.54
N MET A 134 -12.12 -8.67 -2.91
CA MET A 134 -11.54 -8.83 -4.25
C MET A 134 -12.34 -9.81 -5.12
N LYS A 135 -13.62 -10.02 -4.82
CA LYS A 135 -14.55 -10.94 -5.53
C LYS A 135 -14.10 -12.41 -5.53
N GLY A 136 -13.32 -12.82 -4.54
CA GLY A 136 -12.94 -14.21 -4.33
C GLY A 136 -13.74 -14.88 -3.21
N ASN A 137 -13.40 -16.14 -2.93
CA ASN A 137 -14.07 -16.95 -1.90
C ASN A 137 -13.09 -17.45 -0.82
N ALA A 138 -11.86 -16.93 -0.81
CA ALA A 138 -10.84 -17.37 0.13
C ALA A 138 -10.99 -16.68 1.49
N THR A 139 -10.55 -17.36 2.53
CA THR A 139 -10.48 -16.83 3.89
C THR A 139 -9.17 -16.07 4.13
N THR A 140 -9.14 -15.24 5.17
CA THR A 140 -7.93 -14.51 5.61
C THR A 140 -6.71 -15.43 5.74
N PRO A 141 -6.78 -16.60 6.42
CA PRO A 141 -5.64 -17.49 6.52
C PRO A 141 -5.21 -18.08 5.18
N GLN A 142 -6.14 -18.38 4.27
CA GLN A 142 -5.81 -18.95 2.96
C GLN A 142 -4.99 -17.97 2.11
N VAL A 143 -5.35 -16.67 2.12
CA VAL A 143 -4.59 -15.64 1.41
C VAL A 143 -3.23 -15.42 2.07
N ALA A 144 -3.18 -15.33 3.40
CA ALA A 144 -1.92 -15.19 4.14
C ALA A 144 -0.96 -16.37 3.88
N ASP A 145 -1.46 -17.61 3.92
CA ASP A 145 -0.68 -18.80 3.63
C ASP A 145 -0.17 -18.82 2.18
N ALA A 146 -0.98 -18.35 1.23
CA ALA A 146 -0.58 -18.25 -0.17
C ALA A 146 0.57 -17.24 -0.35
N ILE A 147 0.52 -16.10 0.34
CA ILE A 147 1.59 -15.09 0.31
C ILE A 147 2.87 -15.67 0.91
N CYS A 148 2.78 -16.30 2.08
CA CYS A 148 3.92 -16.96 2.71
C CYS A 148 4.57 -18.02 1.79
N LYS A 149 3.76 -18.89 1.17
CA LYS A 149 4.25 -19.91 0.24
C LYS A 149 4.95 -19.30 -0.98
N ASN A 150 4.37 -18.26 -1.58
CA ASN A 150 4.98 -17.59 -2.73
C ASN A 150 6.28 -16.88 -2.35
N TYR A 151 6.33 -16.20 -1.20
CA TYR A 151 7.55 -15.57 -0.70
C TYR A 151 8.71 -16.57 -0.59
N PHE A 152 8.48 -17.73 0.02
CA PHE A 152 9.50 -18.76 0.13
C PHE A 152 9.86 -19.38 -1.22
N ALA A 153 8.90 -19.59 -2.11
CA ALA A 153 9.17 -20.13 -3.45
C ALA A 153 10.03 -19.18 -4.30
N LEU A 154 9.79 -17.86 -4.21
CA LEU A 154 10.54 -16.84 -4.93
C LEU A 154 11.98 -16.70 -4.40
N ARG A 155 12.20 -16.89 -3.10
CA ARG A 155 13.54 -16.84 -2.48
C ARG A 155 14.50 -17.90 -3.05
N PHE A 156 13.99 -18.98 -3.64
CA PHE A 156 14.78 -20.07 -4.22
C PHE A 156 14.86 -20.04 -5.76
N LYS A 157 14.29 -19.03 -6.44
CA LYS A 157 14.47 -18.81 -7.88
C LYS A 157 15.48 -17.68 -8.12
N PRO A 158 16.35 -17.76 -9.15
CA PRO A 158 17.13 -16.62 -9.59
C PRO A 158 16.17 -15.56 -10.16
N VAL A 159 15.92 -14.51 -9.39
CA VAL A 159 15.02 -13.42 -9.81
C VAL A 159 15.79 -12.46 -10.72
N TYR A 160 15.52 -12.52 -12.02
CA TYR A 160 15.82 -11.43 -12.96
C TYR A 160 14.73 -10.37 -12.81
N LEU A 161 14.98 -9.36 -11.97
CA LEU A 161 14.02 -8.29 -11.72
C LEU A 161 14.05 -7.30 -12.91
N ASN A 162 13.17 -7.49 -13.88
CA ASN A 162 12.81 -6.41 -14.80
C ASN A 162 11.81 -5.50 -14.08
N ARG A 163 12.19 -4.24 -13.90
CA ARG A 163 11.39 -3.19 -13.26
C ARG A 163 10.02 -3.10 -13.93
N VAL A 164 8.96 -3.45 -13.20
CA VAL A 164 7.59 -3.05 -13.54
C VAL A 164 7.33 -1.74 -12.80
N THR A 165 7.41 -0.61 -13.51
CA THR A 165 7.27 0.75 -12.98
C THR A 165 5.89 1.37 -13.25
N ASP A 166 4.84 0.56 -13.41
CA ASP A 166 3.53 1.07 -13.84
C ASP A 166 2.37 0.77 -12.85
N ALA A 167 2.68 0.48 -11.58
CA ALA A 167 1.67 0.55 -10.52
C ALA A 167 1.63 1.97 -9.97
N VAL A 168 0.60 2.73 -10.34
CA VAL A 168 0.27 4.03 -9.74
C VAL A 168 -0.14 3.76 -8.29
N PHE A 169 0.84 3.71 -7.39
CA PHE A 169 0.60 3.70 -5.95
C PHE A 169 0.51 5.14 -5.48
N LEU A 170 -0.72 5.60 -5.34
CA LEU A 170 -1.03 6.88 -4.72
C LEU A 170 -0.58 6.85 -3.25
N PHE A 171 0.60 7.39 -2.97
CA PHE A 171 1.03 7.69 -1.61
C PHE A 171 0.35 8.99 -1.16
N VAL A 172 -0.75 8.86 -0.42
CA VAL A 172 -1.27 9.96 0.40
C VAL A 172 -0.45 9.98 1.68
N LEU A 173 0.48 10.93 1.79
CA LEU A 173 1.19 11.19 3.04
C LEU A 173 0.22 11.88 4.01
N CYS A 174 -0.45 11.09 4.85
CA CYS A 174 -1.22 11.61 5.96
C CYS A 174 -0.36 11.55 7.24
N SER A 175 0.02 12.71 7.77
CA SER A 175 0.55 12.78 9.14
C SER A 175 -0.64 12.71 10.11
N LYS A 176 -0.85 11.54 10.72
CA LYS A 176 -1.73 11.41 11.90
C LYS A 176 -1.08 12.07 13.12
#